data_AF-A0A536IEG8-F1
#
_entry.id   AF-A0A536IEG8-F1
#
_cell.length_a   1.000
_cell.length_b   1.000
_cell.length_c   1.000
_cell.angle_alpha   90.00
_cell.angle_beta   90.00
_cell.angle_gamma   90.00
#
_symmetry.space_group_name_H-M   'P 1'
#
loop_
_entity.id
_entity.type
_entity.pdbx_description
1 polymer ?
#
loop_
_entity_poly.entity_id
_entity_poly.type
_entity_poly.pdbx_seq_one_letter_code
_entity_poly.pdbx_strand_id
1 'polypeptide(L)'
;MSTYAVHSLCWRIRKDEALREELRGDPRRVLARFRLSDAEREALLAGDVATLERMGAHGYLLANLGRFGLLGLDRESYARRIKGLR
;
A
#
# COMPACT_ATOMS: atom_id res chain seq x y z
N MET A 1 -14.49 -7.67 6.11
CA MET A 1 -13.87 -6.42 5.59
C MET A 1 -13.60 -6.59 4.11
N SER A 2 -13.65 -5.51 3.32
CA SER A 2 -13.36 -5.56 1.88
C SER A 2 -12.04 -4.86 1.59
N THR A 3 -11.03 -5.60 1.12
CA THR A 3 -9.70 -5.06 0.74
C THR A 3 -9.72 -4.34 -0.62
N TYR A 4 -10.90 -4.10 -1.17
CA TYR A 4 -11.10 -3.51 -2.49
C TYR A 4 -10.41 -2.15 -2.62
N ALA A 5 -10.49 -1.30 -1.60
CA ALA A 5 -9.86 0.02 -1.61
C ALA A 5 -8.33 -0.08 -1.69
N VAL A 6 -7.72 -1.02 -0.95
CA VAL A 6 -6.28 -1.29 -0.99
C VAL A 6 -5.86 -1.82 -2.37
N HIS A 7 -6.62 -2.78 -2.92
CA HIS A 7 -6.35 -3.32 -4.25
C HIS A 7 -6.46 -2.25 -5.34
N SER A 8 -7.51 -1.42 -5.27
CA SER A 8 -7.75 -0.31 -6.20
C SER A 8 -6.61 0.71 -6.16
N LEU A 9 -6.16 1.12 -4.97
CA LEU A 9 -4.98 1.96 -4.79
C LEU A 9 -3.75 1.34 -5.46
N CYS A 10 -3.42 0.09 -5.11
CA CYS A 10 -2.25 -0.63 -5.62
C CYS A 10 -2.28 -0.84 -7.15
N TRP A 11 -3.46 -0.96 -7.73
CA TRP A 11 -3.63 -1.03 -9.18
C TRP A 11 -3.46 0.34 -9.85
N ARG A 12 -4.03 1.39 -9.27
CA ARG A 12 -3.95 2.76 -9.81
C ARG A 12 -2.53 3.29 -9.84
N ILE A 13 -1.75 3.12 -8.76
CA ILE A 13 -0.34 3.58 -8.70
C ILE A 13 0.54 2.91 -9.77
N ARG A 14 0.13 1.77 -10.33
CA ARG A 14 0.85 1.11 -11.42
C ARG A 14 0.77 1.91 -12.73
N LYS A 15 -0.35 2.59 -12.96
CA LYS A 15 -0.64 3.30 -14.21
C LYS A 15 -0.52 4.82 -14.09
N ASP A 16 -0.83 5.35 -12.91
CA ASP A 16 -0.96 6.79 -12.67
C ASP A 16 0.29 7.32 -11.96
N GLU A 17 1.13 8.05 -12.70
CA GLU A 17 2.34 8.69 -12.17
C GLU A 17 2.03 9.86 -11.25
N ALA A 18 1.03 10.67 -11.59
CA ALA A 18 0.63 11.81 -10.77
C ALA A 18 0.18 11.36 -9.38
N LEU A 19 -0.58 10.26 -9.30
CA LEU A 19 -0.96 9.65 -8.03
C LEU A 19 0.26 9.18 -7.21
N ARG A 20 1.33 8.72 -7.86
CA ARG A 20 2.57 8.35 -7.15
C ARG A 20 3.22 9.58 -6.54
N GLU A 21 3.32 10.68 -7.28
CA GLU A 21 3.89 11.92 -6.75
C GLU A 21 3.04 12.51 -5.62
N GLU A 22 1.70 12.50 -5.75
CA GLU A 22 0.81 12.91 -4.67
C GLU A 22 1.03 12.07 -3.40
N LEU A 23 1.19 10.75 -3.53
CA LEU A 23 1.46 9.85 -2.40
C LEU A 23 2.81 10.08 -1.75
N ARG A 24 3.84 10.49 -2.51
CA ARG A 24 5.14 10.84 -1.94
C ARG A 24 5.09 12.17 -1.19
N GLY A 25 4.29 13.12 -1.67
CA GLY A 25 4.13 14.42 -1.03
C GLY A 25 3.29 14.36 0.25
N ASP A 26 2.04 13.91 0.15
CA ASP A 26 1.12 13.82 1.29
C ASP A 26 0.27 12.54 1.21
N PRO A 27 0.79 11.42 1.74
CA PRO A 27 0.08 10.16 1.71
C PRO A 27 -1.23 10.20 2.49
N ARG A 28 -1.30 10.96 3.59
CA ARG A 28 -2.53 11.04 4.42
C ARG A 28 -3.68 11.66 3.63
N ARG A 29 -3.42 12.77 2.94
CA ARG A 29 -4.40 13.44 2.07
C ARG A 29 -4.86 12.53 0.94
N VAL A 30 -3.94 11.82 0.29
CA VAL A 30 -4.32 10.91 -0.80
C VAL A 30 -5.16 9.75 -0.30
N LEU A 31 -4.74 9.09 0.79
CA LEU A 31 -5.46 7.95 1.35
C LEU A 31 -6.86 8.33 1.86
N ALA A 32 -7.10 9.59 2.26
CA ALA A 32 -8.43 10.09 2.61
C ALA A 32 -9.43 10.06 1.44
N ARG A 33 -8.95 10.01 0.19
CA ARG A 33 -9.81 9.88 -1.01
C ARG A 33 -10.33 8.46 -1.22
N PHE A 34 -9.79 7.48 -0.51
CA PHE A 34 -10.16 6.06 -0.61
C PHE A 34 -11.02 5.65 0.59
N ARG A 35 -11.99 4.77 0.35
CA ARG A 35 -12.84 4.17 1.40
C ARG A 35 -12.08 3.06 2.13
N LEU A 36 -11.00 3.43 2.79
CA LEU A 36 -10.20 2.56 3.65
C LEU A 36 -10.79 2.56 5.05
N SER A 37 -10.81 1.40 5.70
CA SER A 37 -10.94 1.33 7.15
C SER A 37 -9.75 1.96 7.85
N ASP A 38 -9.90 2.30 9.13
CA ASP A 38 -8.81 2.88 9.92
C ASP A 38 -7.61 1.91 9.99
N ALA A 39 -7.87 0.61 10.18
CA ALA A 39 -6.82 -0.41 10.22
C ALA A 39 -6.04 -0.50 8.89
N GLU A 40 -6.72 -0.44 7.74
CA GLU A 40 -6.05 -0.45 6.43
C GLU A 40 -5.23 0.84 6.21
N ARG A 41 -5.78 1.99 6.61
CA ARG A 41 -5.11 3.28 6.50
C ARG A 41 -3.83 3.32 7.33
N GLU A 42 -3.90 2.90 8.59
CA GLU A 42 -2.73 2.87 9.47
C GLU A 42 -1.69 1.87 8.98
N ALA A 43 -2.10 0.67 8.54
CA ALA A 43 -1.18 -0.30 7.97
C ALA A 43 -0.50 0.22 6.69
N LEU A 44 -1.23 0.92 5.82
CA LEU A 44 -0.65 1.59 4.64
C LEU A 44 0.36 2.67 5.04
N LEU A 45 0.01 3.56 5.97
CA LEU A 45 0.90 4.65 6.41
C LEU A 45 2.16 4.12 7.11
N ALA A 46 2.06 3.01 7.83
CA ALA A 46 3.20 2.33 8.45
C ALA A 46 4.04 1.51 7.45
N GLY A 47 3.55 1.29 6.23
CA GLY A 47 4.11 0.33 5.28
C GLY A 47 4.05 -1.11 5.81
N ASP A 48 3.07 -1.44 6.66
CA ASP A 48 2.87 -2.78 7.22
C ASP A 48 2.12 -3.67 6.22
N VAL A 49 2.84 -4.07 5.18
CA VAL A 49 2.32 -4.96 4.13
C VAL A 49 1.99 -6.36 4.65
N ALA A 50 2.55 -6.77 5.78
CA ALA A 50 2.24 -8.05 6.40
C ALA A 50 0.84 -8.04 7.00
N THR A 51 0.48 -6.96 7.71
CA THR A 51 -0.88 -6.77 8.21
C THR A 51 -1.89 -6.63 7.07
N LEU A 52 -1.57 -5.85 6.02
CA LEU A 52 -2.44 -5.74 4.85
C LEU A 52 -2.71 -7.09 4.19
N GLU A 53 -1.69 -7.94 4.07
CA GLU A 53 -1.84 -9.28 3.49
C GLU A 53 -2.70 -10.20 4.36
N ARG A 54 -2.48 -10.22 5.69
CA ARG A 54 -3.36 -10.92 6.65
C ARG A 54 -4.81 -10.44 6.61
N MET A 55 -5.04 -9.17 6.25
CA MET A 55 -6.38 -8.61 6.07
C MET A 55 -7.02 -9.01 4.73
N GLY A 56 -6.30 -9.73 3.87
CA GLY A 56 -6.75 -10.23 2.57
C GLY A 56 -6.19 -9.48 1.35
N ALA A 57 -5.25 -8.54 1.55
CA ALA A 57 -4.65 -7.83 0.42
C ALA A 57 -3.69 -8.75 -0.34
N HIS A 58 -3.80 -8.78 -1.67
CA HIS A 58 -2.99 -9.71 -2.46
C HIS A 58 -1.52 -9.22 -2.57
N GLY A 59 -0.56 -10.05 -2.16
CA GLY A 59 0.86 -9.68 -2.15
C GLY A 59 1.39 -9.13 -3.49
N TYR A 60 0.99 -9.71 -4.62
CA TYR A 60 1.35 -9.15 -5.95
C TYR A 60 0.95 -7.68 -6.14
N LEU A 61 -0.21 -7.27 -5.63
CA LEU A 61 -0.65 -5.87 -5.71
C LEU A 61 0.14 -5.00 -4.74
N LEU A 62 0.35 -5.47 -3.51
CA LEU A 62 1.14 -4.76 -2.49
C LEU A 62 2.59 -4.53 -2.94
N ALA A 63 3.16 -5.44 -3.74
CA ALA A 63 4.50 -5.30 -4.30
C ALA A 63 4.67 -4.03 -5.15
N ASN A 64 3.59 -3.44 -5.69
CA ASN A 64 3.66 -2.17 -6.39
C ASN A 64 4.10 -1.02 -5.46
N LEU A 65 3.76 -1.07 -4.17
CA LEU A 65 4.19 -0.04 -3.20
C LEU A 65 5.72 0.00 -3.08
N GLY A 66 6.34 -1.17 -2.88
CA GLY A 66 7.80 -1.28 -2.85
C GLY A 66 8.45 -1.03 -4.21
N ARG A 67 7.81 -1.45 -5.31
CA ARG A 67 8.31 -1.18 -6.68
C ARG A 67 8.48 0.31 -6.97
N PHE A 68 7.59 1.16 -6.44
CA PHE A 68 7.56 2.59 -6.74
C PHE A 68 8.10 3.48 -5.63
N GLY A 69 8.59 2.91 -4.52
CA GLY A 69 9.16 3.72 -3.45
C GLY A 69 8.10 4.48 -2.65
N LEU A 70 6.95 3.86 -2.33
CA LEU A 70 5.80 4.54 -1.73
C LEU A 70 5.55 4.09 -0.29
N LEU A 71 5.00 4.99 0.54
CA LEU A 71 4.57 4.68 1.91
C LEU A 71 5.69 4.06 2.78
N GLY A 72 6.91 4.59 2.64
CA GLY A 72 8.08 4.10 3.38
C GLY A 72 8.60 2.73 2.91
N LEU A 73 8.16 2.26 1.75
CA LEU A 73 8.56 0.98 1.17
C LEU A 73 9.44 1.18 -0.06
N ASP A 74 10.44 0.31 -0.19
CA ASP A 74 11.16 0.03 -1.43
C ASP A 74 11.05 -1.48 -1.71
N ARG A 75 11.73 -1.97 -2.75
CA ARG A 75 11.68 -3.39 -3.13
C ARG A 75 12.25 -4.30 -2.04
N GLU A 76 13.31 -3.88 -1.37
CA GLU A 76 13.99 -4.67 -0.36
C GLU A 76 13.17 -4.70 0.93
N SER A 77 12.72 -3.53 1.39
CA SER A 77 11.93 -3.39 2.60
C SER A 77 10.56 -4.06 2.46
N TYR A 78 9.95 -4.01 1.27
CA TYR A 78 8.77 -4.82 0.94
C TYR A 78 9.06 -6.32 1.07
N ALA A 79 10.11 -6.81 0.40
CA ALA A 79 10.45 -8.22 0.40
C ALA A 79 10.74 -8.75 1.81
N ARG A 80 11.39 -7.94 2.65
CA ARG A 80 11.68 -8.27 4.05
C ARG A 80 10.40 -8.32 4.89
N ARG A 81 9.53 -7.32 4.77
CA ARG A 81 8.30 -7.21 5.57
C ARG A 81 7.26 -8.27 5.19
N ILE A 82 7.11 -8.58 3.90
CA ILE A 82 6.17 -9.63 3.46
C ILE A 82 6.68 -11.04 3.78
N LYS A 83 8.01 -11.26 3.78
CA LYS A 83 8.60 -12.56 4.17
C LYS A 83 8.49 -12.87 5.66
N GLY A 84 8.37 -11.86 6.52
CA GLY A 84 8.11 -12.07 7.95
C GLY A 84 6.78 -12.77 8.27
N LEU A 85 5.98 -13.10 7.26
CA LEU A 85 4.77 -13.92 7.33
C LEU A 85 5.02 -15.42 7.06
N ARG A 86 6.20 -15.81 6.58
CA ARG A 86 6.53 -17.19 6.19
C ARG A 86 7.39 -17.90 7.21
#